data_AF-A0A1W7M1T9-F1
#
_entry.id   AF-A0A1W7M1T9-F1
#
_cell.length_a   1.000
_cell.length_b   1.000
_cell.length_c   1.000
_cell.angle_alpha   90.00
_cell.angle_beta   90.00
_cell.angle_gamma   90.00
#
_symmetry.space_group_name_H-M   'P 1'
#
loop_
_entity.id
_entity.type
_entity.pdbx_description
1 polymer ?
#
loop_
_entity_poly.entity_id
_entity_poly.type
_entity_poly.pdbx_seq_one_letter_code
_entity_poly.pdbx_strand_id
1 'polypeptide(L)'
;MQAKMVFAARMVLGIFYLLSGLNWFFGFIPMLPHVNMPPDLPIKHAVVVEMIKTGWMFQSAKIVEVAFGLSLLANRGVPAMLAVALPVAFLTFMLDALILDDIWRWINGAETTSALLAAIADMIVGGLCVLLPHLWLMWCYFGYYRPALAWRAPLPVPGATLDLAPAMQPPMGRWQRRIFFAFGWVGLALQTFNLWLFAGMIKL
;
A
#
# COMPACT_ATOMS: atom_id res chain seq x y z
N MET A 1 7.54 22.64 0.20
CA MET A 1 7.55 21.55 -0.81
C MET A 1 7.24 20.21 -0.19
N GLN A 2 7.99 19.77 0.84
CA GLN A 2 7.75 18.49 1.52
C GLN A 2 6.33 18.32 2.07
N ALA A 3 5.80 19.30 2.82
CA ALA A 3 4.45 19.20 3.39
C ALA A 3 3.35 19.02 2.32
N LYS A 4 3.46 19.73 1.18
CA LYS A 4 2.52 19.58 0.05
C LYS A 4 2.60 18.18 -0.57
N MET A 5 3.80 17.63 -0.70
CA MET A 5 4.01 16.30 -1.27
C MET A 5 3.50 15.19 -0.33
N VAL A 6 3.73 15.35 0.98
CA VAL A 6 3.18 14.45 2.02
C VAL A 6 1.65 14.49 1.99
N PHE A 7 1.08 15.69 1.92
CA PHE A 7 -0.37 15.85 1.81
C PHE A 7 -0.92 15.17 0.55
N ALA A 8 -0.31 15.43 -0.63
CA ALA A 8 -0.72 14.81 -1.89
C ALA A 8 -0.65 13.28 -1.82
N ALA A 9 0.49 12.71 -1.39
CA ALA A 9 0.64 11.27 -1.27
C ALA A 9 -0.39 10.65 -0.32
N ARG A 10 -0.72 11.34 0.79
CA ARG A 10 -1.77 10.88 1.70
C ARG A 10 -3.15 10.90 1.08
N MET A 11 -3.48 11.93 0.30
CA MET A 11 -4.77 11.99 -0.39
C MET A 11 -4.87 10.88 -1.43
N VAL A 12 -3.88 10.74 -2.31
CA VAL A 12 -3.93 9.75 -3.39
C VAL A 12 -3.91 8.32 -2.83
N LEU A 13 -3.04 8.02 -1.86
CA LEU A 13 -2.98 6.70 -1.24
C LEU A 13 -4.25 6.41 -0.41
N GLY A 14 -4.72 7.40 0.35
CA GLY A 14 -5.91 7.27 1.18
C GLY A 14 -7.18 7.04 0.36
N ILE A 15 -7.37 7.78 -0.74
CA ILE A 15 -8.50 7.57 -1.67
C ILE A 15 -8.41 6.17 -2.27
N PHE A 16 -7.25 5.76 -2.77
CA PHE A 16 -7.08 4.44 -3.37
C PHE A 16 -7.44 3.30 -2.41
N TYR A 17 -6.89 3.31 -1.19
CA TYR A 17 -7.18 2.28 -0.18
C TYR A 17 -8.65 2.29 0.23
N LEU A 18 -9.25 3.47 0.35
CA LEU A 18 -10.66 3.59 0.67
C LEU A 18 -11.53 3.00 -0.45
N LEU A 19 -11.25 3.33 -1.72
CA LEU A 19 -11.97 2.77 -2.87
C LEU A 19 -11.80 1.26 -2.97
N SER A 20 -10.57 0.75 -2.84
CA SER A 20 -10.27 -0.68 -2.83
C SER A 20 -11.02 -1.43 -1.71
N GLY A 21 -10.98 -0.88 -0.49
CA GLY A 21 -11.64 -1.47 0.66
C GLY A 21 -13.18 -1.44 0.56
N LEU A 22 -13.75 -0.31 0.12
CA LEU A 22 -15.19 -0.17 -0.09
C LEU A 22 -15.68 -1.04 -1.25
N ASN A 23 -14.85 -1.25 -2.28
CA ASN A 23 -15.23 -2.10 -3.41
C ASN A 23 -15.58 -3.52 -2.96
N TRP A 24 -14.91 -4.06 -1.94
CA TRP A 24 -15.26 -5.38 -1.41
C TRP A 24 -16.74 -5.46 -0.99
N PHE A 25 -17.26 -4.41 -0.35
CA PHE A 25 -18.62 -4.38 0.20
C PHE A 25 -19.68 -3.95 -0.84
N PHE A 26 -19.32 -3.04 -1.75
CA PHE A 26 -20.28 -2.40 -2.66
C PHE A 26 -20.15 -2.84 -4.12
N GLY A 27 -19.01 -3.42 -4.54
CA GLY A 27 -18.83 -4.03 -5.86
C GLY A 27 -18.90 -3.07 -7.06
N PHE A 28 -18.50 -1.81 -6.91
CA PHE A 28 -18.55 -0.81 -8.00
C PHE A 28 -17.39 -0.91 -9.01
N ILE A 29 -16.39 -1.75 -8.75
CA ILE A 29 -15.29 -2.10 -9.66
C ILE A 29 -15.43 -3.60 -10.02
N PRO A 30 -16.02 -3.94 -11.17
CA PRO A 30 -16.42 -5.32 -11.51
C PRO A 30 -15.27 -6.33 -11.64
N MET A 31 -14.05 -5.85 -11.92
CA MET A 31 -12.87 -6.71 -12.12
C MET A 31 -12.12 -7.01 -10.82
N LEU A 32 -12.52 -6.39 -9.71
CA LEU A 32 -11.90 -6.59 -8.40
C LEU A 32 -12.80 -7.48 -7.52
N PRO A 33 -12.22 -8.30 -6.63
CA PRO A 33 -13.01 -9.13 -5.73
C PRO A 33 -13.99 -8.31 -4.88
N HIS A 34 -15.24 -8.77 -4.82
CA HIS A 34 -16.31 -8.20 -3.99
C HIS A 34 -17.25 -9.29 -3.48
N VAL A 35 -17.97 -9.05 -2.38
CA VAL A 35 -18.81 -10.06 -1.70
C VAL A 35 -19.83 -10.71 -2.65
N ASN A 36 -20.40 -9.92 -3.56
CA ASN A 36 -21.44 -10.38 -4.48
C ASN A 36 -20.91 -10.90 -5.82
N MET A 37 -19.62 -11.25 -5.92
CA MET A 37 -19.03 -11.65 -7.20
C MET A 37 -19.49 -13.06 -7.60
N PRO A 38 -19.76 -13.31 -8.89
CA PRO A 38 -19.94 -14.65 -9.41
C PRO A 38 -18.79 -15.59 -8.99
N PRO A 39 -19.08 -16.86 -8.61
CA PRO A 39 -18.04 -17.83 -8.25
C PRO A 39 -17.01 -18.07 -9.36
N ASP A 40 -17.40 -17.77 -10.60
CA ASP A 40 -16.67 -18.09 -11.82
C ASP A 40 -15.68 -16.98 -12.21
N LEU A 41 -15.66 -15.86 -11.49
CA LEU A 41 -14.77 -14.74 -11.79
C LEU A 41 -13.32 -15.15 -11.50
N PRO A 42 -12.41 -15.05 -12.49
CA PRO A 42 -11.03 -15.48 -12.31
C PRO A 42 -10.32 -14.55 -11.32
N ILE A 43 -10.13 -15.03 -10.10
CA ILE A 43 -9.26 -14.37 -9.12
C ILE A 43 -7.82 -14.76 -9.46
N LYS A 44 -6.99 -13.76 -9.72
CA LYS A 44 -5.58 -13.94 -10.12
C LYS A 44 -4.79 -14.86 -9.17
N HIS A 45 -4.98 -14.71 -7.87
CA HIS A 45 -4.16 -15.36 -6.85
C HIS A 45 -4.93 -16.41 -6.06
N ALA A 46 -4.45 -17.66 -6.06
CA ALA A 46 -5.05 -18.76 -5.29
C ALA A 46 -5.13 -18.46 -3.77
N VAL A 47 -4.14 -17.74 -3.23
CA VAL A 47 -4.16 -17.30 -1.82
C VAL A 47 -5.37 -16.40 -1.55
N VAL A 48 -5.70 -15.49 -2.46
CA VAL A 48 -6.87 -14.60 -2.31
C VAL A 48 -8.17 -15.41 -2.38
N VAL A 49 -8.25 -16.40 -3.26
CA VAL A 49 -9.39 -17.34 -3.33
C VAL A 49 -9.61 -18.02 -1.97
N GLU A 50 -8.55 -18.55 -1.36
CA GLU A 50 -8.65 -19.22 -0.06
C GLU A 50 -8.98 -18.24 1.08
N MET A 51 -8.43 -17.02 1.04
CA MET A 51 -8.78 -15.97 2.01
C MET A 51 -10.27 -15.56 1.92
N ILE A 52 -10.86 -15.63 0.74
CA ILE A 52 -12.29 -15.37 0.53
C ILE A 52 -13.11 -16.56 1.03
N LYS A 53 -12.71 -17.80 0.70
CA LYS A 53 -13.40 -19.03 1.15
C LYS A 53 -13.45 -19.18 2.67
N THR A 54 -12.36 -18.81 3.35
CA THR A 54 -12.30 -18.83 4.83
C THR A 54 -13.19 -17.75 5.48
N GLY A 55 -13.69 -16.78 4.71
CA GLY A 55 -14.72 -15.82 5.10
C GLY A 55 -14.23 -14.63 5.94
N TRP A 56 -13.17 -14.78 6.73
CA TRP A 56 -12.72 -13.72 7.64
C TRP A 56 -11.44 -13.00 7.18
N MET A 57 -10.51 -13.72 6.52
CA MET A 57 -9.18 -13.18 6.22
C MET A 57 -9.25 -12.02 5.21
N PHE A 58 -9.91 -12.23 4.06
CA PHE A 58 -10.01 -11.17 3.05
C PHE A 58 -10.85 -9.99 3.54
N GLN A 59 -11.94 -10.26 4.26
CA GLN A 59 -12.78 -9.22 4.86
C GLN A 59 -12.00 -8.39 5.90
N SER A 60 -11.16 -9.03 6.73
CA SER A 60 -10.33 -8.30 7.70
C SER A 60 -9.33 -7.36 7.01
N ALA A 61 -8.68 -7.80 5.92
CA ALA A 61 -7.78 -6.96 5.14
C ALA A 61 -8.53 -5.73 4.58
N LYS A 62 -9.73 -5.92 4.02
CA LYS A 62 -10.55 -4.82 3.47
C LYS A 62 -11.05 -3.85 4.53
N ILE A 63 -11.37 -4.31 5.73
CA ILE A 63 -11.67 -3.43 6.87
C ILE A 63 -10.44 -2.57 7.22
N VAL A 64 -9.25 -3.17 7.25
CA VAL A 64 -8.00 -2.43 7.49
C VAL A 64 -7.76 -1.41 6.37
N GLU A 65 -8.01 -1.75 5.11
CA GLU A 65 -7.90 -0.81 3.98
C GLU A 65 -8.85 0.39 4.12
N VAL A 66 -10.11 0.16 4.49
CA VAL A 66 -11.10 1.24 4.73
C VAL A 66 -10.65 2.12 5.90
N ALA A 67 -10.30 1.52 7.04
CA ALA A 67 -9.85 2.25 8.23
C ALA A 67 -8.58 3.07 7.94
N PHE A 68 -7.64 2.50 7.19
CA PHE A 68 -6.42 3.17 6.75
C PHE A 68 -6.72 4.34 5.82
N GLY A 69 -7.55 4.13 4.79
CA GLY A 69 -7.98 5.19 3.87
C GLY A 69 -8.61 6.36 4.61
N LEU A 70 -9.59 6.09 5.48
CA LEU A 70 -10.24 7.11 6.31
C LEU A 70 -9.24 7.83 7.23
N SER A 71 -8.30 7.11 7.84
CA SER A 71 -7.26 7.70 8.70
C SER A 71 -6.39 8.71 7.95
N LEU A 72 -5.96 8.35 6.72
CA LEU A 72 -5.13 9.21 5.88
C LEU A 72 -5.88 10.46 5.44
N LEU A 73 -7.14 10.31 5.04
CA LEU A 73 -7.99 11.40 4.57
C LEU A 73 -8.41 12.35 5.70
N ALA A 74 -8.81 11.81 6.83
CA ALA A 74 -9.23 12.60 8.00
C ALA A 74 -8.06 13.17 8.81
N ASN A 75 -6.81 12.80 8.48
CA ASN A 75 -5.62 13.19 9.24
C ASN A 75 -5.65 12.75 10.71
N ARG A 76 -6.16 11.53 10.98
CA ARG A 76 -6.30 10.99 12.35
C ARG A 76 -5.61 9.65 12.46
N GLY A 77 -4.56 9.57 13.28
CA GLY A 77 -3.82 8.32 13.53
C GLY A 77 -2.94 7.84 12.36
N VAL A 78 -2.52 8.75 11.47
CA VAL A 78 -1.82 8.41 10.21
C VAL A 78 -0.57 7.54 10.43
N PRO A 79 0.37 7.86 11.34
CA PRO A 79 1.55 7.02 11.53
C PRO A 79 1.18 5.63 12.07
N ALA A 80 0.24 5.56 13.01
CA ALA A 80 -0.22 4.28 13.56
C ALA A 80 -0.84 3.41 12.46
N MET A 81 -1.73 3.98 11.64
CA MET A 81 -2.41 3.23 10.58
C MET A 81 -1.48 2.83 9.43
N LEU A 82 -0.44 3.62 9.12
CA LEU A 82 0.63 3.19 8.21
C LEU A 82 1.36 1.93 8.71
N ALA A 83 1.61 1.81 10.01
CA ALA A 83 2.21 0.60 10.57
C ALA A 83 1.22 -0.58 10.55
N VAL A 84 -0.05 -0.36 10.91
CA VAL A 84 -1.09 -1.41 10.92
C VAL A 84 -1.37 -1.95 9.52
N ALA A 85 -1.42 -1.09 8.50
CA ALA A 85 -1.69 -1.50 7.13
C ALA A 85 -0.44 -2.01 6.37
N LEU A 86 0.76 -1.89 6.95
CA LEU A 86 2.00 -2.35 6.30
C LEU A 86 1.98 -3.85 5.93
N PRO A 87 1.53 -4.79 6.79
CA PRO A 87 1.44 -6.20 6.41
C PRO A 87 0.51 -6.44 5.23
N VAL A 88 -0.61 -5.71 5.15
CA VAL A 88 -1.55 -5.80 4.02
C VAL A 88 -0.87 -5.30 2.75
N ALA A 89 -0.28 -4.10 2.78
CA ALA A 89 0.45 -3.52 1.65
C ALA A 89 1.59 -4.43 1.17
N PHE A 90 2.33 -5.03 2.10
CA PHE A 90 3.44 -5.92 1.82
C PHE A 90 2.98 -7.24 1.21
N LEU A 91 1.91 -7.85 1.71
CA LEU A 91 1.36 -9.08 1.16
C LEU A 91 0.78 -8.85 -0.24
N THR A 92 0.08 -7.74 -0.47
CA THR A 92 -0.36 -7.35 -1.83
C THR A 92 0.83 -7.23 -2.77
N PHE A 93 1.88 -6.52 -2.36
CA PHE A 93 3.11 -6.45 -3.15
C PHE A 93 3.72 -7.83 -3.41
N MET A 94 3.80 -8.71 -2.40
CA MET A 94 4.38 -10.04 -2.58
C MET A 94 3.58 -10.91 -3.56
N LEU A 95 2.26 -10.82 -3.55
CA LEU A 95 1.42 -11.52 -4.51
C LEU A 95 1.71 -11.08 -5.95
N ASP A 96 1.98 -9.80 -6.17
CA ASP A 96 2.22 -9.26 -7.52
C ASP A 96 3.70 -9.21 -7.93
N ALA A 97 4.64 -9.28 -6.98
CA ALA A 97 6.08 -9.15 -7.24
C ALA A 97 6.78 -10.46 -7.59
N LEU A 98 6.20 -11.60 -7.24
CA LEU A 98 6.80 -12.91 -7.46
C LEU A 98 6.55 -13.43 -8.89
N ILE A 99 7.12 -12.74 -9.88
CA ILE A 99 7.02 -13.08 -11.32
C ILE A 99 8.10 -14.06 -11.80
N LEU A 100 8.82 -14.71 -10.87
CA LEU A 100 9.97 -15.56 -11.20
C LEU A 100 9.55 -16.79 -12.03
N ASP A 101 8.37 -17.33 -11.75
CA ASP A 101 7.80 -18.46 -12.49
C ASP A 101 7.45 -18.07 -13.93
N ASP A 102 6.89 -16.87 -14.14
CA ASP A 102 6.57 -16.35 -15.49
C ASP A 102 7.85 -16.10 -16.30
N ILE A 103 8.89 -15.55 -15.66
CA ILE A 103 10.21 -15.41 -16.28
C ILE A 103 10.77 -16.76 -16.69
N TRP A 104 10.69 -17.77 -15.81
CA TRP A 104 11.20 -19.10 -16.11
C TRP A 104 10.44 -19.77 -17.25
N ARG A 105 9.10 -19.66 -17.28
CA ARG A 105 8.26 -20.18 -18.36
C ARG A 105 8.54 -19.50 -19.69
N TRP A 106 8.73 -18.17 -19.67
CA TRP A 106 9.12 -17.40 -20.85
C TRP A 106 10.48 -17.83 -21.40
N ILE A 107 11.49 -18.02 -20.54
CA ILE A 107 12.82 -18.53 -20.94
C ILE A 107 12.71 -19.91 -21.61
N ASN A 108 11.82 -20.77 -21.11
CA ASN A 108 11.58 -22.10 -21.67
C ASN A 108 10.67 -22.10 -22.91
N GLY A 109 10.23 -20.92 -23.39
CA GLY A 109 9.34 -20.79 -24.55
C GLY A 109 7.90 -21.27 -24.30
N ALA A 110 7.53 -21.53 -23.04
CA ALA A 110 6.18 -21.96 -22.65
C ALA A 110 5.20 -20.78 -22.53
N GLU A 111 5.68 -19.55 -22.61
CA GLU A 111 4.90 -18.33 -22.39
C GLU A 111 5.30 -17.23 -23.39
N THR A 112 4.32 -16.42 -23.80
CA THR A 112 4.54 -15.35 -24.78
C THR A 112 5.16 -14.12 -24.13
N THR A 113 5.93 -13.35 -24.90
CA THR A 113 6.48 -12.06 -24.43
C THR A 113 5.40 -11.09 -23.97
N SER A 114 4.21 -11.14 -24.56
CA SER A 114 3.06 -10.32 -24.14
C SER A 114 2.56 -10.66 -22.74
N ALA A 115 2.58 -11.94 -22.35
CA ALA A 115 2.17 -12.39 -21.03
C ALA A 115 3.20 -11.97 -19.97
N LEU A 116 4.49 -12.10 -20.26
CA LEU A 116 5.56 -11.59 -19.40
C LEU A 116 5.46 -10.06 -19.18
N LEU A 117 5.19 -9.29 -20.24
CA LEU A 117 5.00 -7.84 -20.12
C LEU A 117 3.77 -7.49 -19.27
N ALA A 118 2.69 -8.27 -19.36
CA ALA A 118 1.52 -8.10 -18.50
C ALA A 118 1.86 -8.40 -17.03
N ALA A 119 2.61 -9.47 -16.75
CA ALA A 119 3.07 -9.79 -15.40
C ALA A 119 3.95 -8.68 -14.80
N ILE A 120 4.88 -8.13 -15.59
CA ILE A 120 5.71 -6.98 -15.17
C ILE A 120 4.85 -5.73 -14.92
N ALA A 121 3.90 -5.44 -15.80
CA ALA A 121 2.99 -4.31 -15.62
C ALA A 121 2.18 -4.45 -14.33
N ASP A 122 1.74 -5.66 -14.01
CA ASP A 122 0.96 -5.95 -12.81
C ASP A 122 1.81 -5.89 -11.54
N MET A 123 3.06 -6.36 -11.57
CA MET A 123 4.03 -6.11 -10.49
C MET A 123 4.18 -4.61 -10.18
N ILE A 124 4.24 -3.79 -11.23
CA ILE A 124 4.41 -2.34 -11.08
C ILE A 124 3.11 -1.70 -10.56
N VAL A 125 1.98 -1.97 -11.21
CA VAL A 125 0.70 -1.31 -10.95
C VAL A 125 -0.01 -1.89 -9.73
N GLY A 126 -0.13 -3.21 -9.63
CA GLY A 126 -0.75 -3.91 -8.50
C GLY A 126 0.11 -3.85 -7.23
N GLY A 127 1.42 -4.12 -7.36
CA GLY A 127 2.32 -4.21 -6.21
C GLY A 127 3.02 -2.89 -5.84
N LEU A 128 3.93 -2.43 -6.69
CA LEU A 128 4.84 -1.32 -6.36
C LEU A 128 4.12 0.02 -6.16
N CYS A 129 3.05 0.28 -6.91
CA CYS A 129 2.28 1.52 -6.76
C CYS A 129 1.71 1.66 -5.35
N VAL A 130 1.39 0.56 -4.68
CA VAL A 130 0.84 0.57 -3.32
C VAL A 130 1.97 0.67 -2.29
N LEU A 131 2.99 -0.17 -2.41
CA LEU A 131 4.03 -0.30 -1.38
C LEU A 131 4.98 0.92 -1.35
N LEU A 132 5.40 1.46 -2.51
CA LEU A 132 6.36 2.56 -2.57
C LEU A 132 5.87 3.85 -1.88
N PRO A 133 4.69 4.42 -2.19
CA PRO A 133 4.18 5.59 -1.48
C PRO A 133 3.88 5.31 0.00
N HIS A 134 3.51 4.07 0.34
CA HIS A 134 3.29 3.65 1.72
C HIS A 134 4.60 3.73 2.52
N LEU A 135 5.68 3.11 2.02
CA LEU A 135 7.00 3.17 2.63
C LEU A 135 7.57 4.59 2.64
N TRP A 136 7.32 5.36 1.58
CA TRP A 136 7.74 6.76 1.54
C TRP A 136 7.04 7.60 2.62
N LEU A 137 5.73 7.43 2.80
CA LEU A 137 4.99 8.09 3.87
C LEU A 137 5.48 7.62 5.25
N MET A 138 5.77 6.33 5.42
CA MET A 138 6.42 5.85 6.65
C MET A 138 7.76 6.54 6.88
N TRP A 139 8.56 6.73 5.84
CA TRP A 139 9.81 7.50 5.94
C TRP A 139 9.54 8.98 6.29
N CYS A 140 8.47 9.58 5.78
CA CYS A 140 8.03 10.93 6.14
C CYS A 140 7.67 11.06 7.63
N TYR A 141 7.20 9.98 8.25
CA TYR A 141 6.83 9.90 9.66
C TYR A 141 7.86 9.12 10.50
N PHE A 142 9.09 8.95 10.03
CA PHE A 142 10.08 8.07 10.68
C PHE A 142 10.36 8.44 12.13
N GLY A 143 10.26 9.73 12.48
CA GLY A 143 10.40 10.19 13.86
C GLY A 143 9.41 9.53 14.83
N TYR A 144 8.20 9.20 14.36
CA TYR A 144 7.17 8.55 15.18
C TYR A 144 7.48 7.07 15.46
N TYR A 145 8.14 6.38 14.53
CA TYR A 145 8.47 4.95 14.69
C TYR A 145 9.77 4.72 15.43
N ARG A 146 10.71 5.69 15.36
CA ARG A 146 12.06 5.55 15.91
C ARG A 146 12.08 5.09 17.37
N PRO A 147 11.26 5.59 18.30
CA PRO A 147 11.24 5.11 19.68
C PRO A 147 10.77 3.65 19.80
N ALA A 148 9.81 3.24 18.98
CA ALA A 148 9.26 1.88 18.98
C ALA A 148 10.25 0.84 18.41
N LEU A 149 11.23 1.27 17.62
CA LEU A 149 12.30 0.42 17.08
C LEU A 149 13.48 0.24 18.05
N ALA A 150 13.42 0.85 19.25
CA ALA A 150 14.43 0.62 20.26
C ALA A 150 14.41 -0.84 20.71
N TRP A 151 15.57 -1.50 20.68
CA TRP A 151 15.72 -2.92 21.05
C TRP A 151 15.27 -3.23 22.48
N ARG A 152 15.34 -2.24 23.38
CA ARG A 152 14.91 -2.35 24.76
C ARG A 152 13.81 -1.33 25.02
N ALA A 153 12.74 -1.78 25.66
CA ALA A 153 11.73 -0.89 26.19
C ALA A 153 12.37 0.00 27.28
N PRO A 154 12.33 1.34 27.15
CA PRO A 154 12.79 2.20 28.22
C PRO A 154 11.89 2.01 29.44
N LEU A 155 12.49 1.95 30.63
CA LEU A 155 11.73 1.92 31.88
C LEU A 155 10.99 3.25 32.06
N PRO A 156 9.73 3.25 32.53
CA PRO A 156 9.04 4.48 32.90
C PRO A 156 9.83 5.17 34.01
N VAL A 157 10.45 6.31 33.72
CA VAL A 157 11.04 7.17 34.76
C VAL A 157 9.92 8.03 35.33
N PRO A 158 9.60 7.93 36.64
CA PRO A 158 8.57 8.77 37.24
C PRO A 158 8.89 10.25 37.01
N GLY A 159 7.94 10.99 36.41
CA GLY A 159 8.11 12.43 36.12
C GLY A 159 8.80 12.76 34.79
N ALA A 160 9.27 11.78 34.01
CA ALA A 160 9.74 12.04 32.66
C ALA A 160 8.55 12.32 31.73
N THR A 161 8.48 13.54 31.18
CA THR A 161 7.55 13.85 30.10
C THR A 161 7.99 13.07 28.86
N LEU A 162 7.13 12.17 28.36
CA LEU A 162 7.27 11.64 27.01
C LEU A 162 7.20 12.84 26.06
N ASP A 163 8.31 13.15 25.39
CA ASP A 163 8.33 14.16 24.34
C ASP A 163 7.58 13.58 23.13
N LEU A 164 6.24 13.70 23.18
CA LEU A 164 5.30 13.07 22.25
C LEU A 164 5.26 13.72 20.88
N ALA A 165 6.04 14.78 20.65
CA ALA A 165 6.13 15.49 19.38
C ALA A 165 7.46 15.15 18.68
N PRO A 166 7.63 13.91 18.17
CA PRO A 166 8.83 13.59 17.42
C PRO A 166 8.90 14.47 16.17
N ALA A 167 10.09 15.00 15.89
CA ALA A 167 10.35 15.70 14.63
C ALA A 167 9.93 14.78 13.46
N MET A 168 9.12 15.32 12.54
CA MET A 168 8.58 14.58 11.40
C MET A 168 9.68 13.78 10.69
N GLN A 169 10.86 14.39 10.51
CA GLN A 169 12.07 13.71 10.10
C GLN A 169 13.33 14.30 10.77
N PRO A 170 14.36 13.48 11.05
CA PRO A 170 15.68 13.98 11.45
C PRO A 170 16.36 14.75 10.28
N PRO A 171 17.33 15.62 10.56
CA PRO A 171 18.09 16.33 9.53
C PRO A 171 18.79 15.32 8.59
N MET A 172 18.64 15.53 7.27
CA MET A 172 19.22 14.66 6.23
C MET A 172 20.41 15.30 5.55
N GLY A 173 21.38 14.49 5.16
CA GLY A 173 22.45 14.91 4.25
C GLY A 173 21.92 15.28 2.85
N ARG A 174 22.72 16.02 2.08
CA ARG A 174 22.33 16.51 0.74
C ARG A 174 21.92 15.38 -0.22
N TRP A 175 22.66 14.27 -0.23
CA TRP A 175 22.38 13.11 -1.08
C TRP A 175 21.13 12.35 -0.65
N GLN A 176 20.97 12.12 0.66
CA GLN A 176 19.79 11.47 1.24
C GLN A 176 18.53 12.26 0.90
N ARG A 177 18.59 13.60 0.98
CA ARG A 177 17.48 14.47 0.61
C ARG A 177 17.09 14.33 -0.87
N ARG A 178 18.07 14.21 -1.78
CA ARG A 178 17.80 13.96 -3.21
C ARG A 178 17.08 12.63 -3.44
N ILE A 179 17.58 11.56 -2.84
CA ILE A 179 16.98 10.22 -2.91
C ILE A 179 15.56 10.25 -2.34
N PHE A 180 15.37 10.89 -1.19
CA PHE A 180 14.08 11.03 -0.53
C PHE A 180 13.03 11.71 -1.42
N PHE A 181 13.40 12.80 -2.10
CA PHE A 181 12.47 13.47 -3.02
C PHE A 181 12.25 12.67 -4.31
N ALA A 182 13.30 12.03 -4.87
CA ALA A 182 13.15 11.20 -6.06
C ALA A 182 12.21 10.02 -5.80
N PHE A 183 12.40 9.30 -4.69
CA PHE A 183 11.54 8.20 -4.27
C PHE A 183 10.10 8.65 -4.03
N GLY A 184 9.92 9.80 -3.36
CA GLY A 184 8.58 10.36 -3.14
C GLY A 184 7.86 10.77 -4.43
N TRP A 185 8.57 11.34 -5.40
CA TRP A 185 8.00 11.66 -6.71
C TRP A 185 7.61 10.42 -7.50
N VAL A 186 8.47 9.39 -7.53
CA VAL A 186 8.19 8.12 -8.20
C VAL A 186 6.96 7.46 -7.57
N GLY A 187 6.93 7.34 -6.24
CA GLY A 187 5.79 6.75 -5.53
C GLY A 187 4.49 7.53 -5.75
N LEU A 188 4.54 8.87 -5.72
CA LEU A 188 3.37 9.70 -5.96
C LEU A 188 2.86 9.60 -7.40
N ALA A 189 3.75 9.62 -8.39
CA ALA A 189 3.39 9.52 -9.80
C ALA A 189 2.75 8.15 -10.11
N LEU A 190 3.39 7.07 -9.67
CA LEU A 190 2.88 5.70 -9.79
C LEU A 190 1.50 5.56 -9.15
N GLN A 191 1.34 6.04 -7.92
CA GLN A 191 0.07 5.91 -7.21
C GLN A 191 -1.03 6.80 -7.79
N THR A 192 -0.68 7.95 -8.36
CA THR A 192 -1.64 8.82 -9.07
C THR A 192 -2.10 8.14 -10.35
N PHE A 193 -1.19 7.52 -11.10
CA PHE A 193 -1.53 6.74 -12.28
C PHE A 193 -2.42 5.53 -11.94
N ASN A 194 -2.09 4.81 -10.86
CA ASN A 194 -2.90 3.70 -10.38
C ASN A 194 -4.32 4.14 -9.97
N LEU A 195 -4.43 5.26 -9.25
CA LEU A 195 -5.73 5.82 -8.88
C LEU A 195 -6.55 6.24 -10.11
N TRP A 196 -5.89 6.81 -11.13
CA TRP A 196 -6.54 7.15 -12.39
C TRP A 196 -7.08 5.91 -13.12
N LEU A 197 -6.31 4.82 -13.17
CA LEU A 197 -6.78 3.54 -13.70
C LEU A 197 -7.99 3.02 -12.92
N PHE A 198 -7.90 2.99 -11.60
CA PHE A 198 -8.99 2.56 -10.71
C PHE A 198 -10.27 3.37 -10.95
N ALA A 199 -10.15 4.69 -11.03
CA ALA A 199 -11.30 5.56 -11.30
C ALA A 199 -11.94 5.28 -12.66
N GLY A 200 -11.15 4.96 -13.69
CA GLY A 200 -11.65 4.58 -15.01
C GLY A 200 -12.38 3.23 -15.05
N MET A 201 -12.20 2.38 -14.03
CA MET A 201 -12.85 1.07 -13.93
C MET A 201 -14.16 1.09 -13.13
N ILE A 202 -14.48 2.21 -12.47
CA ILE A 202 -15.72 2.36 -11.70
C ILE A 202 -16.90 2.35 -12.66
N LYS A 203 -17.85 1.43 -12.43
CA LYS A 203 -19.15 1.45 -13.09
C LYS A 203 -20.18 1.95 -12.09
N LEU A 204 -20.72 3.14 -12.35
CA LEU A 204 -21.85 3.74 -11.63
C LEU A 204 -23.18 3.21 -12.17
#